data_AF-A0A7W3IPT1-F1
#
_entry.id   AF-A0A7W3IPT1-F1
#
_cell.length_a   1.000
_cell.length_b   1.000
_cell.length_c   1.000
_cell.angle_alpha   90.00
_cell.angle_beta   90.00
_cell.angle_gamma   90.00
#
_symmetry.space_group_name_H-M   'P 1'
#
loop_
_entity.id
_entity.type
_entity.pdbx_description
1 polymer ?
#
loop_
_entity_poly.entity_id
_entity_poly.type
_entity_poly.pdbx_seq_one_letter_code
_entity_poly.pdbx_strand_id
1 'polypeptide(L)'
;MTVNPATPGPDPAASQSWPRRLSWIAVLVAGVIAYLLVLRTMVRTENPNFVPSLILLGSIVVPATVLVFAASGGRRVLVSPGLLTLVAVVGGVIGTVAAGSLEYDTLVRLRTVPMIFVGLIEESVKLILPVLVLIWVRIRRSSRVGAEAGVIIGVASGMGFATLETMGYGFTALLRSGNVGAVEATLLLRAILAPAGHVAWTGLASAAIWAIPDAPHRGRAVLRAVGVFFAVVLLHAAWDGFNNNWVRLVVGVGGFVALLIVIHRAHVGRRRRTPPAPSLPPGGWAPGQPYPPQAYPQQQHPQQLPPPAYPQQQYPQQQYPQQPYPQPYLQQPHPPAGQGWGDPGAGQAGEHRPG
;
A
#
# COMPACT_ATOMS: atom_id res chain seq x y z
N MET A 1 -39.96 -7.20 -29.64
CA MET A 1 -38.70 -6.73 -29.04
C MET A 1 -38.18 -7.82 -28.11
N THR A 2 -37.14 -8.55 -28.54
CA THR A 2 -36.46 -9.56 -27.73
C THR A 2 -35.55 -8.86 -26.74
N VAL A 3 -35.89 -8.90 -25.45
CA VAL A 3 -35.02 -8.42 -24.37
C VAL A 3 -33.86 -9.40 -24.25
N ASN A 4 -32.65 -8.98 -24.63
CA ASN A 4 -31.44 -9.75 -24.37
C ASN A 4 -31.29 -9.94 -22.86
N PRO A 5 -31.04 -11.17 -22.36
CA PRO A 5 -30.72 -11.36 -20.96
C PRO A 5 -29.42 -10.63 -20.65
N ALA A 6 -29.48 -9.71 -19.68
CA ALA A 6 -28.32 -8.98 -19.20
C ALA A 6 -27.21 -9.98 -18.85
N THR A 7 -26.05 -9.84 -19.50
CA THR A 7 -24.83 -10.54 -19.11
C THR A 7 -24.61 -10.33 -17.60
N PRO A 8 -24.47 -11.40 -16.79
CA PRO A 8 -24.16 -11.24 -15.38
C PRO A 8 -22.89 -10.39 -15.24
N GLY A 9 -22.98 -9.28 -14.53
CA GLY A 9 -21.81 -8.49 -14.17
C GLY A 9 -20.79 -9.39 -13.45
N PRO A 10 -19.47 -9.12 -13.56
CA PRO A 10 -18.45 -9.98 -12.99
C PRO A 10 -18.69 -10.17 -11.48
N ASP A 11 -18.76 -11.43 -11.08
CA ASP A 11 -18.96 -11.83 -9.68
C ASP A 11 -17.89 -11.18 -8.78
N PRO A 12 -18.26 -10.37 -7.77
CA PRO A 12 -17.31 -9.80 -6.81
C PRO A 12 -16.57 -10.87 -5.98
N ALA A 13 -16.97 -12.15 -6.11
CA ALA A 13 -16.29 -13.31 -5.55
C ALA A 13 -15.36 -14.06 -6.51
N ALA A 14 -15.14 -13.58 -7.74
CA ALA A 14 -14.28 -14.26 -8.72
C ALA A 14 -12.87 -14.49 -8.14
N SER A 15 -12.54 -15.77 -7.92
CA SER A 15 -11.20 -16.15 -7.48
C SER A 15 -10.17 -15.73 -8.52
N GLN A 16 -9.05 -15.14 -8.08
CA GLN A 16 -7.93 -14.80 -8.96
C GLN A 16 -7.56 -16.02 -9.81
N SER A 17 -7.52 -15.82 -11.12
CA SER A 17 -7.11 -16.86 -12.07
C SER A 17 -5.64 -17.24 -11.84
N TRP A 18 -5.30 -18.48 -12.17
CA TRP A 18 -3.92 -18.99 -12.03
C TRP A 18 -2.85 -18.08 -12.66
N PRO A 19 -3.05 -17.53 -13.88
CA PRO A 19 -2.09 -16.61 -14.48
C PRO A 19 -1.86 -15.33 -13.67
N ARG A 20 -2.91 -14.78 -13.04
CA ARG A 20 -2.77 -13.58 -12.18
C ARG A 20 -1.95 -13.87 -10.92
N ARG A 21 -2.03 -15.09 -10.39
CA ARG A 21 -1.24 -15.51 -9.22
C ARG A 21 0.24 -15.71 -9.53
N LEU A 22 0.57 -15.89 -10.82
CA LEU A 22 1.94 -16.01 -11.32
C LEU A 22 2.46 -14.69 -11.92
N SER A 23 1.73 -13.58 -11.77
CA SER A 23 2.14 -12.28 -12.31
C SER A 23 3.51 -11.81 -11.82
N TRP A 24 3.92 -12.23 -10.63
CA TRP A 24 5.25 -11.93 -10.08
C TRP A 24 6.37 -12.54 -10.93
N ILE A 25 6.17 -13.72 -11.55
CA ILE A 25 7.14 -14.32 -12.46
C ILE A 25 7.30 -13.44 -13.69
N ALA A 26 6.19 -12.95 -14.25
CA ALA A 26 6.22 -12.05 -15.40
C ALA A 26 6.97 -10.76 -15.07
N VAL A 27 6.77 -10.18 -13.88
CA VAL A 27 7.50 -8.99 -13.42
C VAL A 27 8.99 -9.26 -13.29
N LEU A 28 9.37 -10.39 -12.70
CA LEU A 28 10.78 -10.77 -12.56
C LEU A 28 11.44 -10.97 -13.91
N VAL A 29 10.83 -11.78 -14.79
CA VAL A 29 11.39 -12.12 -16.10
C VAL A 29 11.46 -10.89 -17.00
N ALA A 30 10.37 -10.12 -17.10
CA ALA A 30 10.36 -8.89 -17.90
C ALA A 30 11.35 -7.85 -17.35
N GLY A 31 11.44 -7.72 -16.03
CA GLY A 31 12.39 -6.83 -15.36
C GLY A 31 13.85 -7.20 -15.62
N VAL A 32 14.20 -8.49 -15.51
CA VAL A 32 15.55 -9.00 -15.81
C VAL A 32 15.88 -8.81 -17.29
N ILE A 33 14.94 -9.11 -18.20
CA ILE A 33 15.14 -8.86 -19.64
C ILE A 33 15.38 -7.37 -19.89
N ALA A 34 14.56 -6.49 -19.31
CA ALA A 34 14.74 -5.04 -19.45
C ALA A 34 16.10 -4.57 -18.91
N TYR A 35 16.52 -5.07 -17.75
CA TYR A 35 17.84 -4.78 -17.17
C TYR A 35 18.97 -5.19 -18.11
N LEU A 36 18.93 -6.42 -18.63
CA LEU A 36 19.95 -6.94 -19.55
C LEU A 36 19.98 -6.19 -20.89
N LEU A 37 18.83 -5.77 -21.40
CA LEU A 37 18.75 -4.95 -22.61
C LEU A 37 19.36 -3.56 -22.39
N VAL A 38 19.06 -2.91 -21.26
CA VAL A 38 19.65 -1.62 -20.89
C VAL A 38 21.16 -1.75 -20.73
N LEU A 39 21.63 -2.76 -19.97
CA LEU A 39 23.05 -3.04 -19.78
C LEU A 39 23.77 -3.28 -21.11
N ARG A 40 23.22 -4.15 -21.95
CA ARG A 40 23.78 -4.47 -23.27
C ARG A 40 23.85 -3.24 -24.17
N THR A 41 22.81 -2.40 -24.16
CA THR A 41 22.78 -1.18 -24.97
C THR A 41 23.82 -0.19 -24.47
N MET A 42 23.84 0.07 -23.16
CA MET A 42 24.81 0.94 -22.51
C MET A 42 26.26 0.56 -22.83
N VAL A 43 26.60 -0.73 -22.69
CA VAL A 43 27.96 -1.23 -22.97
C VAL A 43 28.30 -1.13 -24.46
N ARG A 44 27.35 -1.41 -25.35
CA ARG A 44 27.59 -1.36 -26.80
C ARG A 44 27.72 0.05 -27.36
N THR A 45 26.93 0.99 -26.84
CA THR A 45 26.90 2.36 -27.33
C THR A 45 27.77 3.30 -26.51
N GLU A 46 28.36 2.82 -25.41
CA GLU A 46 29.12 3.61 -24.43
C GLU A 46 28.36 4.86 -23.96
N ASN A 47 27.03 4.76 -23.91
CA ASN A 47 26.16 5.91 -23.69
C ASN A 47 25.79 6.00 -22.19
N PRO A 48 26.29 6.99 -21.45
CA PRO A 48 26.05 7.11 -20.02
C PRO A 48 24.58 7.40 -19.66
N ASN A 49 23.75 7.81 -20.63
CA ASN A 49 22.33 8.08 -20.39
C ASN A 49 21.55 6.82 -19.97
N PHE A 50 22.08 5.62 -20.20
CA PHE A 50 21.48 4.37 -19.73
C PHE A 50 21.81 4.03 -18.27
N VAL A 51 22.79 4.71 -17.66
CA VAL A 51 23.22 4.43 -16.27
C VAL A 51 22.08 4.65 -15.26
N PRO A 52 21.29 5.76 -15.29
CA PRO A 52 20.15 5.92 -14.40
C PRO A 52 19.11 4.81 -14.56
N SER A 53 18.85 4.36 -15.80
CA SER A 53 17.94 3.26 -16.08
C SER A 53 18.46 1.93 -15.54
N LEU A 54 19.76 1.66 -15.68
CA LEU A 54 20.40 0.47 -15.12
C LEU A 54 20.27 0.44 -13.59
N ILE A 55 20.54 1.57 -12.94
CA ILE A 55 20.42 1.73 -11.48
C ILE A 55 18.98 1.51 -11.02
N LEU A 56 18.00 2.13 -11.70
CA LEU A 56 16.59 1.97 -11.37
C LEU A 56 16.12 0.52 -11.55
N LEU A 57 16.43 -0.12 -12.68
CA LEU A 57 16.01 -1.50 -12.93
C LEU A 57 16.70 -2.47 -11.98
N GLY A 58 18.00 -2.29 -11.73
CA GLY A 58 18.75 -3.12 -10.80
C GLY A 58 18.24 -3.00 -9.36
N SER A 59 17.70 -1.84 -8.96
CA SER A 59 17.15 -1.65 -7.61
C SER A 59 15.70 -2.14 -7.45
N ILE A 60 14.85 -1.98 -8.47
CA ILE A 60 13.39 -2.17 -8.31
C ILE A 60 12.90 -3.57 -8.64
N VAL A 61 13.56 -4.31 -9.55
CA VAL A 61 12.98 -5.54 -10.15
C VAL A 61 12.67 -6.62 -9.10
N VAL A 62 13.63 -6.94 -8.24
CA VAL A 62 13.44 -7.97 -7.20
C VAL A 62 12.46 -7.50 -6.12
N PRO A 63 12.60 -6.29 -5.52
CA PRO A 63 11.62 -5.79 -4.56
C PRO A 63 10.19 -5.73 -5.12
N ALA A 64 10.00 -5.25 -6.35
CA ALA A 64 8.69 -5.19 -6.99
C ALA A 64 8.11 -6.57 -7.25
N THR A 65 8.95 -7.55 -7.61
CA THR A 65 8.54 -8.95 -7.73
C THR A 65 7.95 -9.47 -6.43
N VAL A 66 8.58 -9.19 -5.28
CA VAL A 66 8.08 -9.61 -3.96
C VAL A 66 6.76 -8.91 -3.61
N LEU A 67 6.62 -7.62 -3.91
CA LEU A 67 5.36 -6.91 -3.72
C LEU A 67 4.23 -7.55 -4.53
N VAL A 68 4.49 -7.84 -5.81
CA VAL A 68 3.49 -8.47 -6.67
C VAL A 68 3.16 -9.88 -6.17
N PHE A 69 4.15 -10.66 -5.75
CA PHE A 69 3.94 -11.96 -5.11
C PHE A 69 3.05 -11.84 -3.87
N ALA A 70 3.33 -10.88 -2.99
CA ALA A 70 2.54 -10.64 -1.78
C ALA A 70 1.09 -10.23 -2.12
N ALA A 71 0.91 -9.40 -3.14
CA ALA A 71 -0.40 -8.87 -3.55
C ALA A 71 -1.25 -9.91 -4.33
N SER A 72 -0.63 -10.74 -5.17
CA SER A 72 -1.34 -11.66 -6.08
C SER A 72 -1.29 -13.13 -5.65
N GLY A 73 -0.50 -13.52 -4.64
CA GLY A 73 -0.33 -14.92 -4.25
C GLY A 73 -1.62 -15.62 -3.77
N GLY A 74 -2.57 -14.85 -3.24
CA GLY A 74 -3.88 -15.34 -2.78
C GLY A 74 -4.94 -15.50 -3.87
N ARG A 75 -6.08 -16.08 -3.50
CA ARG A 75 -7.26 -16.18 -4.40
C ARG A 75 -8.05 -14.88 -4.48
N ARG A 76 -7.77 -13.89 -3.64
CA ARG A 76 -8.47 -12.59 -3.60
C ARG A 76 -7.46 -11.47 -3.52
N VAL A 77 -7.81 -10.33 -4.11
CA VAL A 77 -7.01 -9.11 -4.02
C VAL A 77 -7.33 -8.45 -2.68
N LEU A 78 -6.32 -8.23 -1.85
CA LEU A 78 -6.48 -7.62 -0.52
C LEU A 78 -6.34 -6.09 -0.55
N VAL A 79 -5.57 -5.57 -1.50
CA VAL A 79 -5.25 -4.14 -1.63
C VAL A 79 -5.28 -3.76 -3.11
N SER A 80 -5.82 -2.60 -3.45
CA SER A 80 -5.85 -2.14 -4.84
C SER A 80 -4.43 -1.82 -5.34
N PRO A 81 -4.12 -2.09 -6.63
CA PRO A 81 -2.82 -1.76 -7.21
C PRO A 81 -2.44 -0.28 -7.04
N GLY A 82 -3.41 0.64 -7.24
CA GLY A 82 -3.16 2.08 -7.09
C GLY A 82 -2.73 2.48 -5.68
N LEU A 83 -3.30 1.87 -4.63
CA LEU A 83 -2.86 2.13 -3.25
C LEU A 83 -1.47 1.55 -2.99
N LEU A 84 -1.16 0.37 -3.53
CA LEU A 84 0.18 -0.22 -3.41
C LEU A 84 1.24 0.65 -4.10
N THR A 85 0.95 1.15 -5.30
CA THR A 85 1.84 2.07 -6.01
C THR A 85 2.03 3.36 -5.23
N LEU A 86 0.95 3.96 -4.70
CA LEU A 86 1.03 5.16 -3.87
C LEU A 86 1.92 4.93 -2.65
N VAL A 87 1.69 3.84 -1.90
CA VAL A 87 2.48 3.51 -0.71
C VAL A 87 3.93 3.24 -1.05
N ALA A 88 4.21 2.53 -2.14
CA ALA A 88 5.59 2.27 -2.56
C ALA A 88 6.33 3.56 -2.95
N VAL A 89 5.72 4.41 -3.78
CA VAL A 89 6.36 5.64 -4.24
C VAL A 89 6.49 6.66 -3.11
N VAL A 90 5.38 7.02 -2.47
CA VAL A 90 5.37 8.06 -1.43
C VAL A 90 6.06 7.57 -0.16
N GLY A 91 5.84 6.31 0.23
CA GLY A 91 6.50 5.70 1.38
C GLY A 91 8.01 5.56 1.18
N GLY A 92 8.45 5.19 -0.03
CA GLY A 92 9.86 5.19 -0.39
C GLY A 92 10.48 6.58 -0.25
N VAL A 93 9.90 7.59 -0.90
CA VAL A 93 10.44 8.96 -0.88
C VAL A 93 10.47 9.53 0.55
N ILE A 94 9.35 9.46 1.27
CA ILE A 94 9.29 9.93 2.66
C ILE A 94 10.28 9.17 3.53
N GLY A 95 10.35 7.85 3.37
CA GLY A 95 11.24 7.01 4.14
C GLY A 95 12.71 7.38 3.94
N THR A 96 13.20 7.44 2.69
CA THR A 96 14.61 7.75 2.43
C THR A 96 14.99 9.18 2.78
N VAL A 97 14.10 10.15 2.53
CA VAL A 97 14.37 11.55 2.86
C VAL A 97 14.38 11.74 4.39
N ALA A 98 13.38 11.23 5.09
CA ALA A 98 13.30 11.36 6.55
C ALA A 98 14.44 10.61 7.26
N ALA A 99 14.78 9.39 6.81
CA ALA A 99 15.92 8.65 7.35
C ALA A 99 17.22 9.43 7.18
N GLY A 100 17.53 9.87 5.95
CA GLY A 100 18.76 10.61 5.66
C GLY A 100 18.88 11.92 6.46
N SER A 101 17.79 12.67 6.62
CA SER A 101 17.80 13.89 7.45
C SER A 101 18.01 13.58 8.94
N LEU A 102 17.31 12.60 9.49
CA LEU A 102 17.41 12.25 10.91
C LEU A 102 18.77 11.62 11.25
N GLU A 103 19.33 10.82 10.36
CA GLU A 103 20.68 10.27 10.50
C GLU A 103 21.74 11.37 10.47
N TYR A 104 21.63 12.32 9.54
CA TYR A 104 22.52 13.48 9.50
C TYR A 104 22.47 14.28 10.80
N ASP A 105 21.27 14.61 11.28
CA ASP A 105 21.10 15.34 12.55
C ASP A 105 21.68 14.57 13.74
N THR A 106 21.49 13.25 13.76
CA THR A 106 22.02 12.37 14.81
C THR A 106 23.55 12.33 14.75
N LEU A 107 24.13 12.24 13.55
CA LEU A 107 25.58 12.25 13.34
C LEU A 107 26.20 13.58 13.81
N VAL A 108 25.56 14.70 13.46
CA VAL A 108 26.03 16.03 13.89
C VAL A 108 26.00 16.17 15.42
N ARG A 109 24.95 15.66 16.08
CA ARG A 109 24.78 15.77 17.55
C ARG A 109 25.66 14.82 18.34
N LEU A 110 25.72 13.55 17.94
CA LEU A 110 26.36 12.47 18.69
C LEU A 110 27.78 12.15 18.21
N ARG A 111 28.24 12.77 17.11
CA ARG A 111 29.52 12.50 16.42
C ARG A 111 29.67 11.09 15.85
N THR A 112 28.81 10.16 16.25
CA THR A 112 28.64 8.79 15.75
C THR A 112 27.16 8.45 15.80
N VAL A 113 26.68 7.60 14.88
CA VAL A 113 25.31 7.07 14.95
C VAL A 113 25.41 5.58 15.25
N PRO A 114 25.11 5.15 16.49
CA PRO A 114 25.08 3.73 16.80
C PRO A 114 24.07 3.01 15.89
N MET A 115 24.39 1.82 15.38
CA MET A 115 23.56 1.11 14.38
C MET A 115 22.14 0.83 14.86
N ILE A 116 21.92 0.76 16.17
CA ILE A 116 20.58 0.65 16.74
C ILE A 116 19.72 1.89 16.49
N PHE A 117 20.31 3.09 16.47
CA PHE A 117 19.59 4.32 16.15
C PHE A 117 19.31 4.43 14.66
N VAL A 118 20.23 3.99 13.80
CA VAL A 118 19.98 3.86 12.34
C VAL A 118 18.77 2.97 12.13
N GLY A 119 18.80 1.73 12.63
CA GLY A 119 17.69 0.79 12.52
C GLY A 119 16.38 1.34 13.11
N LEU A 120 16.44 2.04 14.24
CA LEU A 120 15.26 2.66 14.86
C LEU A 120 14.64 3.75 13.98
N ILE A 121 15.45 4.68 13.49
CA ILE A 121 15.02 5.79 12.62
C ILE A 121 14.42 5.20 11.34
N GLU A 122 15.19 4.35 10.67
CA GLU A 122 14.85 3.76 9.40
C GLU A 122 13.57 2.92 9.45
N GLU A 123 13.41 2.04 10.45
CA GLU A 123 12.20 1.24 10.56
C GLU A 123 10.98 2.08 11.00
N SER A 124 11.19 3.17 11.75
CA SER A 124 10.11 4.09 12.12
C SER A 124 9.56 4.84 10.91
N VAL A 125 10.42 5.42 10.08
CA VAL A 125 9.99 6.25 8.93
C VAL A 125 9.27 5.41 7.87
N LYS A 126 9.70 4.16 7.66
CA LYS A 126 9.05 3.21 6.75
C LYS A 126 7.60 2.89 7.15
N LEU A 127 7.24 3.04 8.43
CA LEU A 127 5.90 2.76 8.95
C LEU A 127 4.94 3.96 8.89
N ILE A 128 5.41 5.17 8.57
CA ILE A 128 4.56 6.38 8.49
C ILE A 128 3.38 6.14 7.54
N LEU A 129 3.64 5.78 6.28
CA LEU A 129 2.56 5.58 5.29
C LEU A 129 1.65 4.40 5.66
N PRO A 130 2.15 3.21 6.04
CA PRO A 130 1.29 2.13 6.50
C PRO A 130 0.36 2.50 7.67
N VAL A 131 0.83 3.32 8.62
CA VAL A 131 0.00 3.80 9.75
C VAL A 131 -1.02 4.83 9.27
N LEU A 132 -0.64 5.78 8.42
CA LEU A 132 -1.58 6.77 7.86
C LEU A 132 -2.69 6.09 7.05
N VAL A 133 -2.35 5.09 6.25
CA VAL A 133 -3.34 4.30 5.50
C VAL A 133 -4.27 3.55 6.45
N LEU A 134 -3.74 2.95 7.54
CA LEU A 134 -4.57 2.31 8.56
C LEU A 134 -5.57 3.30 9.15
N ILE A 135 -5.11 4.46 9.61
CA ILE A 135 -5.95 5.51 10.19
C ILE A 135 -7.04 5.93 9.19
N TRP A 136 -6.66 6.20 7.94
CA TRP A 136 -7.58 6.60 6.89
C TRP A 136 -8.67 5.55 6.61
N VAL A 137 -8.28 4.27 6.48
CA VAL A 137 -9.23 3.16 6.28
C VAL A 137 -10.23 3.06 7.44
N ARG A 138 -9.77 3.27 8.68
CA ARG A 138 -10.64 3.22 9.87
C ARG A 138 -11.59 4.40 9.95
N ILE A 139 -11.12 5.61 9.68
CA ILE A 139 -11.98 6.81 9.64
C ILE A 139 -13.07 6.65 8.58
N ARG A 140 -12.73 6.11 7.41
CA ARG A 140 -13.67 5.88 6.31
C ARG A 140 -14.57 4.64 6.50
N ARG A 141 -14.42 3.89 7.59
CA ARG A 141 -15.15 2.62 7.88
C ARG A 141 -15.16 1.66 6.69
N SER A 142 -14.07 1.60 5.94
CA SER A 142 -13.99 0.79 4.72
C SER A 142 -13.86 -0.69 5.06
N SER A 143 -14.86 -1.50 4.71
CA SER A 143 -14.83 -2.97 4.87
C SER A 143 -13.92 -3.68 3.85
N ARG A 144 -13.43 -2.95 2.85
CA ARG A 144 -12.65 -3.49 1.73
C ARG A 144 -11.22 -3.87 2.13
N VAL A 145 -10.62 -3.17 3.10
CA VAL A 145 -9.22 -3.34 3.51
C VAL A 145 -9.17 -3.74 4.99
N GLY A 146 -8.90 -5.01 5.29
CA GLY A 146 -8.83 -5.52 6.67
C GLY A 146 -7.40 -5.65 7.19
N ALA A 147 -7.24 -6.19 8.41
CA ALA A 147 -5.94 -6.41 9.05
C ALA A 147 -4.94 -7.19 8.17
N GLU A 148 -5.43 -8.13 7.36
CA GLU A 148 -4.62 -8.92 6.42
C GLU A 148 -3.95 -8.08 5.31
N ALA A 149 -4.44 -6.86 5.03
CA ALA A 149 -3.80 -5.95 4.09
C ALA A 149 -2.49 -5.36 4.63
N GLY A 150 -2.32 -5.33 5.96
CA GLY A 150 -1.19 -4.68 6.62
C GLY A 150 0.17 -5.20 6.15
N VAL A 151 0.31 -6.53 5.99
CA VAL A 151 1.57 -7.10 5.49
C VAL A 151 1.89 -6.63 4.07
N ILE A 152 0.90 -6.52 3.19
CA ILE A 152 1.11 -6.13 1.79
C ILE A 152 1.41 -4.63 1.69
N ILE A 153 0.73 -3.80 2.49
CA ILE A 153 0.99 -2.36 2.60
C ILE A 153 2.40 -2.11 3.16
N GLY A 154 2.81 -2.87 4.19
CA GLY A 154 4.17 -2.82 4.72
C GLY A 154 5.22 -3.25 3.70
N VAL A 155 4.98 -4.36 2.97
CA VAL A 155 5.84 -4.82 1.86
C VAL A 155 5.96 -3.74 0.79
N ALA A 156 4.88 -3.03 0.44
CA ALA A 156 4.93 -1.94 -0.53
C ALA A 156 5.83 -0.79 -0.05
N SER A 157 5.68 -0.36 1.21
CA SER A 157 6.51 0.70 1.79
C SER A 157 7.99 0.30 1.86
N GLY A 158 8.28 -0.90 2.36
CA GLY A 158 9.65 -1.43 2.44
C GLY A 158 10.27 -1.66 1.06
N MET A 159 9.48 -2.07 0.06
CA MET A 159 9.90 -2.17 -1.35
C MET A 159 10.33 -0.82 -1.90
N GLY A 160 9.51 0.21 -1.69
CA GLY A 160 9.80 1.58 -2.12
C GLY A 160 11.08 2.13 -1.50
N PHE A 161 11.24 1.96 -0.19
CA PHE A 161 12.45 2.35 0.52
C PHE A 161 13.69 1.63 -0.02
N ALA A 162 13.64 0.29 -0.06
CA ALA A 162 14.76 -0.53 -0.53
C ALA A 162 15.18 -0.18 -1.96
N THR A 163 14.22 0.15 -2.82
CA THR A 163 14.48 0.59 -4.19
C THR A 163 15.29 1.89 -4.20
N LEU A 164 14.80 2.95 -3.56
CA LEU A 164 15.44 4.26 -3.58
C LEU A 164 16.80 4.27 -2.87
N GLU A 165 16.89 3.59 -1.74
CA GLU A 165 18.14 3.43 -1.00
C GLU A 165 19.17 2.67 -1.85
N THR A 166 18.78 1.56 -2.49
CA THR A 166 19.67 0.79 -3.39
C THR A 166 20.09 1.60 -4.61
N MET A 167 19.23 2.49 -5.13
CA MET A 167 19.64 3.44 -6.18
C MET A 167 20.76 4.37 -5.69
N GLY A 168 20.65 4.89 -4.47
CA GLY A 168 21.68 5.72 -3.83
C GLY A 168 23.01 4.99 -3.67
N TYR A 169 22.98 3.72 -3.24
CA TYR A 169 24.19 2.87 -3.15
C TYR A 169 24.81 2.62 -4.52
N GLY A 170 24.02 2.29 -5.54
CA GLY A 170 24.50 2.11 -6.91
C GLY A 170 25.14 3.38 -7.47
N PHE A 171 24.51 4.54 -7.25
CA PHE A 171 25.06 5.83 -7.65
C PHE A 171 26.37 6.16 -6.90
N THR A 172 26.42 5.91 -5.60
CA THR A 172 27.63 6.13 -4.80
C THR A 172 28.77 5.19 -5.23
N ALA A 173 28.47 3.94 -5.57
CA ALA A 173 29.44 3.00 -6.13
C ALA A 173 30.02 3.51 -7.45
N LEU A 174 29.19 4.09 -8.32
CA LEU A 174 29.64 4.73 -9.55
C LEU A 174 30.58 5.90 -9.26
N LEU A 175 30.18 6.83 -8.38
CA LEU A 175 30.98 8.03 -8.07
C LEU A 175 32.34 7.68 -7.45
N ARG A 176 32.40 6.63 -6.62
CA ARG A 176 33.64 6.22 -5.95
C ARG A 176 34.59 5.44 -6.85
N SER A 177 34.07 4.63 -7.76
CA SER A 177 34.89 3.70 -8.56
C SER A 177 35.08 4.14 -10.02
N GLY A 178 34.20 4.98 -10.55
CA GLY A 178 34.09 5.25 -11.99
C GLY A 178 33.73 4.01 -12.82
N ASN A 179 33.37 2.89 -12.19
CA ASN A 179 33.28 1.58 -12.82
C ASN A 179 31.86 1.01 -12.72
N VAL A 180 31.25 0.74 -13.88
CA VAL A 180 29.92 0.14 -14.00
C VAL A 180 29.84 -1.22 -13.30
N GLY A 181 30.88 -2.05 -13.37
CA GLY A 181 30.90 -3.36 -12.72
C GLY A 181 30.74 -3.28 -11.19
N ALA A 182 31.25 -2.22 -10.55
CA ALA A 182 31.05 -2.00 -9.12
C ALA A 182 29.58 -1.61 -8.82
N VAL A 183 28.94 -0.87 -9.72
CA VAL A 183 27.51 -0.55 -9.66
C VAL A 183 26.70 -1.84 -9.76
N GLU A 184 26.98 -2.68 -10.76
CA GLU A 184 26.30 -3.96 -10.98
C GLU A 184 26.41 -4.90 -9.78
N ALA A 185 27.63 -5.08 -9.24
CA ALA A 185 27.85 -5.90 -8.05
C ALA A 185 27.06 -5.40 -6.84
N THR A 186 27.02 -4.08 -6.64
CA THR A 186 26.25 -3.44 -5.57
C THR A 186 24.75 -3.65 -5.76
N LEU A 187 24.22 -3.40 -6.96
CA LEU A 187 22.81 -3.57 -7.27
C LEU A 187 22.38 -5.03 -7.11
N LEU A 188 23.14 -5.98 -7.66
CA LEU A 188 22.83 -7.41 -7.57
C LEU A 188 22.78 -7.89 -6.11
N LEU A 189 23.80 -7.57 -5.33
CA LEU A 189 23.87 -7.98 -3.93
C LEU A 189 22.68 -7.41 -3.14
N ARG A 190 22.42 -6.11 -3.27
CA ARG A 190 21.33 -5.46 -2.54
C ARG A 190 19.96 -5.93 -3.00
N ALA A 191 19.74 -6.09 -4.31
CA ALA A 191 18.46 -6.54 -4.85
C ALA A 191 18.10 -7.96 -4.40
N ILE A 192 19.05 -8.88 -4.37
CA ILE A 192 18.83 -10.26 -3.92
C ILE A 192 18.51 -10.32 -2.43
N LEU A 193 19.11 -9.44 -1.62
CA LEU A 193 18.94 -9.42 -0.17
C LEU A 193 17.76 -8.55 0.29
N ALA A 194 17.29 -7.61 -0.52
CA ALA A 194 16.16 -6.72 -0.20
C ALA A 194 14.88 -7.44 0.26
N PRO A 195 14.45 -8.59 -0.33
CA PRO A 195 13.32 -9.37 0.15
C PRO A 195 13.43 -9.80 1.62
N ALA A 196 14.66 -10.07 2.06
CA ALA A 196 15.01 -10.60 3.37
C ALA A 196 15.32 -9.50 4.40
N GLY A 197 15.58 -8.28 3.94
CA GLY A 197 15.79 -7.08 4.75
C GLY A 197 14.54 -6.21 4.84
N HIS A 198 14.65 -4.95 4.39
CA HIS A 198 13.62 -3.93 4.49
C HIS A 198 12.21 -4.39 4.11
N VAL A 199 12.06 -5.16 3.01
CA VAL A 199 10.75 -5.63 2.56
C VAL A 199 10.09 -6.54 3.60
N ALA A 200 10.84 -7.49 4.16
CA ALA A 200 10.36 -8.37 5.21
C ALA A 200 10.08 -7.63 6.51
N TRP A 201 11.05 -6.84 6.97
CA TRP A 201 10.98 -6.14 8.26
C TRP A 201 9.79 -5.18 8.33
N THR A 202 9.64 -4.33 7.31
CA THR A 202 8.50 -3.40 7.24
C THR A 202 7.18 -4.14 7.07
N GLY A 203 7.15 -5.23 6.28
CA GLY A 203 5.97 -6.09 6.15
C GLY A 203 5.51 -6.69 7.48
N LEU A 204 6.45 -7.22 8.28
CA LEU A 204 6.19 -7.82 9.58
C LEU A 204 5.70 -6.79 10.62
N ALA A 205 6.39 -5.66 10.74
CA ALA A 205 6.02 -4.61 11.67
C ALA A 205 4.64 -4.01 11.31
N SER A 206 4.40 -3.74 10.03
CA SER A 206 3.11 -3.25 9.56
C SER A 206 1.98 -4.24 9.83
N ALA A 207 2.19 -5.54 9.57
CA ALA A 207 1.20 -6.57 9.86
C ALA A 207 0.82 -6.62 11.35
N ALA A 208 1.80 -6.45 12.25
CA ALA A 208 1.55 -6.46 13.69
C ALA A 208 0.72 -5.24 14.13
N ILE A 209 1.01 -4.05 13.58
CA ILE A 209 0.25 -2.82 13.85
C ILE A 209 -1.18 -2.93 13.32
N TRP A 210 -1.34 -3.41 12.08
CA TRP A 210 -2.65 -3.55 11.44
C TRP A 210 -3.57 -4.57 12.11
N ALA A 211 -3.02 -5.50 12.90
CA ALA A 211 -3.80 -6.45 13.68
C ALA A 211 -4.39 -5.86 14.97
N ILE A 212 -3.89 -4.73 15.48
CA ILE A 212 -4.30 -4.14 16.76
C ILE A 212 -5.81 -3.85 16.85
N PRO A 213 -6.42 -3.16 15.86
CA PRO A 213 -7.79 -2.68 16.03
C PRO A 213 -8.83 -3.80 16.11
N ASP A 214 -8.55 -4.94 15.46
CA ASP A 214 -9.45 -6.10 15.36
C ASP A 214 -9.09 -7.21 16.37
N ALA A 215 -8.14 -6.95 17.27
CA ALA A 215 -7.70 -7.91 18.27
C ALA A 215 -8.67 -8.00 19.46
N PRO A 216 -8.95 -9.21 19.98
CA PRO A 216 -9.82 -9.39 21.16
C PRO A 216 -9.22 -8.75 22.42
N HIS A 217 -7.89 -8.75 22.55
CA HIS A 217 -7.16 -8.11 23.64
C HIS A 217 -6.18 -7.07 23.09
N ARG A 218 -6.64 -5.81 22.99
CA ARG A 218 -5.85 -4.71 22.41
C ARG A 218 -4.50 -4.50 23.07
N GLY A 219 -4.41 -4.56 24.41
CA GLY A 219 -3.15 -4.40 25.13
C GLY A 219 -2.09 -5.44 24.74
N ARG A 220 -2.48 -6.71 24.62
CA ARG A 220 -1.58 -7.79 24.14
C ARG A 220 -1.17 -7.58 22.68
N ALA A 221 -2.07 -7.08 21.83
CA ALA A 221 -1.76 -6.78 20.43
C ALA A 221 -0.79 -5.61 20.30
N VAL A 222 -0.94 -4.56 21.10
CA VAL A 222 0.02 -3.44 21.18
C VAL A 222 1.38 -3.95 21.65
N LEU A 223 1.44 -4.71 22.73
CA LEU A 223 2.70 -5.28 23.22
C LEU A 223 3.39 -6.15 22.16
N ARG A 224 2.61 -6.95 21.42
CA ARG A 224 3.13 -7.73 20.30
C ARG A 224 3.66 -6.83 19.18
N ALA A 225 2.95 -5.76 18.81
CA ALA A 225 3.40 -4.84 17.77
C ALA A 225 4.70 -4.13 18.16
N VAL A 226 4.81 -3.68 19.42
CA VAL A 226 6.03 -3.12 19.99
C VAL A 226 7.17 -4.14 19.98
N GLY A 227 6.91 -5.38 20.41
CA GLY A 227 7.90 -6.45 20.40
C GLY A 227 8.40 -6.79 18.98
N VAL A 228 7.50 -6.86 17.99
CA VAL A 228 7.88 -7.06 16.58
C VAL A 228 8.68 -5.86 16.06
N PHE A 229 8.27 -4.63 16.40
CA PHE A 229 8.99 -3.43 16.00
C PHE A 229 10.43 -3.41 16.54
N PHE A 230 10.63 -3.66 17.84
CA PHE A 230 11.98 -3.74 18.40
C PHE A 230 12.77 -4.91 17.82
N ALA A 231 12.15 -6.05 17.55
CA ALA A 231 12.82 -7.16 16.90
C ALA A 231 13.33 -6.78 15.50
N VAL A 232 12.54 -6.07 14.68
CA VAL A 232 13.01 -5.62 13.36
C VAL A 232 14.11 -4.57 13.45
N VAL A 233 14.04 -3.66 14.42
CA VAL A 233 15.10 -2.67 14.69
C VAL A 233 16.41 -3.36 15.07
N LEU A 234 16.35 -4.39 15.92
CA LEU A 234 17.52 -5.18 16.30
C LEU A 234 18.07 -6.01 15.12
N LEU A 235 17.20 -6.61 14.30
CA LEU A 235 17.61 -7.35 13.09
C LEU A 235 18.32 -6.41 12.11
N HIS A 236 17.81 -5.20 11.93
CA HIS A 236 18.41 -4.16 11.10
C HIS A 236 19.79 -3.76 11.63
N ALA A 237 19.87 -3.38 12.90
CA ALA A 237 21.12 -3.00 13.53
C ALA A 237 22.18 -4.11 13.47
N ALA A 238 21.75 -5.38 13.61
CA ALA A 238 22.62 -6.53 13.46
C ALA A 238 23.08 -6.74 12.01
N TRP A 239 22.19 -6.56 11.03
CA TRP A 239 22.50 -6.68 9.62
C TRP A 239 23.61 -5.72 9.19
N ASP A 240 23.50 -4.45 9.60
CA ASP A 240 24.49 -3.43 9.24
C ASP A 240 25.73 -3.45 10.15
N GLY A 241 25.54 -3.75 11.43
CA GLY A 241 26.60 -3.69 12.43
C GLY A 241 27.56 -4.88 12.42
N PHE A 242 27.14 -6.05 11.95
CA PHE A 242 28.00 -7.24 11.90
C PHE A 242 28.53 -7.51 10.50
N ASN A 243 29.86 -7.56 10.38
CA ASN A 243 30.53 -8.05 9.17
C ASN A 243 30.72 -9.57 9.20
N ASN A 244 29.64 -10.31 9.41
CA ASN A 244 29.65 -11.78 9.47
C ASN A 244 28.56 -12.36 8.55
N ASN A 245 29.00 -13.15 7.56
CA ASN A 245 28.11 -13.76 6.57
C ASN A 245 27.07 -14.71 7.19
N TRP A 246 27.41 -15.40 8.27
CA TRP A 246 26.47 -16.27 8.98
C TRP A 246 25.36 -15.48 9.67
N VAL A 247 25.70 -14.34 10.29
CA VAL A 247 24.71 -13.46 10.90
C VAL A 247 23.76 -12.92 9.83
N ARG A 248 24.29 -12.43 8.71
CA ARG A 248 23.47 -11.94 7.58
C ARG A 248 22.58 -13.04 7.01
N LEU A 249 23.10 -14.26 6.86
CA LEU A 249 22.32 -15.40 6.39
C LEU A 249 21.16 -15.72 7.34
N VAL A 250 21.43 -15.85 8.63
CA VAL A 250 20.40 -16.19 9.64
C VAL A 250 19.34 -15.08 9.74
N VAL A 251 19.76 -13.82 9.83
CA VAL A 251 18.86 -12.66 9.88
C VAL A 251 18.00 -12.59 8.62
N GLY A 252 18.62 -12.74 7.44
CA GLY A 252 17.92 -12.67 6.16
C GLY A 252 16.94 -13.81 5.96
N VAL A 253 17.38 -15.07 6.12
CA VAL A 253 16.52 -16.24 5.95
C VAL A 253 15.39 -16.22 6.98
N GLY A 254 15.68 -15.89 8.24
CA GLY A 254 14.68 -15.79 9.29
C GLY A 254 13.61 -14.73 8.98
N GLY A 255 14.03 -13.54 8.56
CA GLY A 255 13.12 -12.45 8.16
C GLY A 255 12.25 -12.83 6.96
N PHE A 256 12.86 -13.43 5.93
CA PHE A 256 12.14 -13.83 4.73
C PHE A 256 11.13 -14.96 5.00
N VAL A 257 11.51 -15.99 5.76
CA VAL A 257 10.59 -17.08 6.15
C VAL A 257 9.43 -16.53 6.98
N ALA A 258 9.72 -15.65 7.95
CA ALA A 258 8.68 -15.01 8.74
C ALA A 258 7.71 -14.19 7.85
N LEU A 259 8.22 -13.44 6.88
CA LEU A 259 7.41 -12.72 5.91
C LEU A 259 6.48 -13.67 5.12
N LEU A 260 7.03 -14.76 4.57
CA LEU A 260 6.24 -15.74 3.81
C LEU A 260 5.11 -16.35 4.66
N ILE A 261 5.39 -16.66 5.94
CA ILE A 261 4.38 -17.17 6.88
C ILE A 261 3.27 -16.13 7.08
N VAL A 262 3.61 -14.86 7.27
CA VAL A 262 2.62 -13.80 7.49
C VAL A 262 1.80 -13.52 6.24
N ILE A 263 2.41 -13.48 5.05
CA ILE A 263 1.70 -13.37 3.76
C ILE A 263 0.73 -14.54 3.58
N HIS A 264 1.18 -15.76 3.86
CA HIS A 264 0.33 -16.95 3.76
C HIS A 264 -0.88 -16.85 4.71
N ARG A 265 -0.65 -16.48 5.97
CA ARG A 265 -1.72 -16.30 6.96
C ARG A 265 -2.71 -15.20 6.57
N ALA A 266 -2.23 -14.09 5.99
CA ALA A 266 -3.09 -13.02 5.49
C ALA A 266 -4.07 -13.51 4.41
N HIS A 267 -3.57 -14.30 3.44
CA HIS A 267 -4.40 -14.84 2.35
C HIS A 267 -5.34 -15.97 2.80
N VAL A 268 -4.98 -16.74 3.83
CA VAL A 268 -5.87 -17.77 4.42
C VAL A 268 -6.93 -17.14 5.32
N GLY A 269 -6.57 -16.14 6.13
CA GLY A 269 -7.47 -15.49 7.09
C GLY A 269 -8.69 -14.84 6.45
N ARG A 270 -8.50 -14.16 5.30
CA ARG A 270 -9.62 -13.55 4.55
C ARG A 270 -10.63 -14.57 4.06
N ARG A 271 -10.21 -15.80 3.70
CA ARG A 271 -11.12 -16.85 3.24
C ARG A 271 -12.15 -17.25 4.29
N ARG A 272 -11.76 -17.27 5.57
CA ARG A 272 -12.63 -17.70 6.66
C ARG A 272 -13.69 -16.67 7.06
N ARG A 273 -13.47 -15.39 6.73
CA ARG A 273 -14.37 -14.28 7.11
C ARG A 273 -15.47 -13.99 6.07
N THR A 274 -15.39 -14.55 4.86
CA THR A 274 -16.40 -14.37 3.82
C THR A 274 -17.34 -15.59 3.81
N PRO A 275 -18.65 -15.43 4.06
CA PRO A 275 -19.60 -16.52 3.91
C PRO A 275 -19.56 -17.09 2.48
N PRO A 276 -19.75 -18.42 2.28
CA PRO A 276 -19.96 -18.96 0.94
C PRO A 276 -21.17 -18.25 0.30
N ALA A 277 -21.10 -18.02 -1.01
CA ALA A 277 -22.25 -17.50 -1.75
C ALA A 277 -23.45 -18.45 -1.53
N PRO A 278 -24.68 -17.94 -1.42
CA PRO A 278 -25.86 -18.79 -1.33
C PRO A 278 -25.85 -19.75 -2.53
N SER A 279 -25.83 -21.05 -2.27
CA SER A 279 -26.00 -22.05 -3.31
C SER A 279 -27.40 -21.88 -3.88
N LEU A 280 -27.51 -21.55 -5.17
CA LEU A 280 -28.79 -21.65 -5.87
C LEU A 280 -29.28 -23.10 -5.74
N PRO A 281 -30.57 -23.33 -5.40
CA PRO A 281 -31.10 -24.67 -5.31
C PRO A 281 -30.88 -25.43 -6.64
N PRO A 282 -30.70 -26.77 -6.60
CA PRO A 282 -30.55 -27.56 -7.81
C PRO A 282 -31.85 -27.47 -8.63
N GLY A 283 -31.79 -26.81 -9.79
CA GLY A 283 -32.95 -26.51 -10.62
C GLY A 283 -33.06 -25.00 -10.84
N GLY A 284 -32.73 -24.56 -12.05
CA GLY A 284 -32.64 -23.13 -12.39
C GLY A 284 -33.85 -22.31 -11.96
N TRP A 285 -33.58 -21.07 -11.61
CA TRP A 285 -34.57 -20.09 -11.18
C TRP A 285 -35.45 -19.64 -12.36
N ALA A 286 -36.73 -19.95 -12.33
CA ALA A 286 -37.68 -19.51 -13.37
C ALA A 286 -38.04 -18.01 -13.17
N PRO A 287 -38.09 -17.19 -14.24
CA PRO A 287 -38.51 -15.79 -14.13
C PRO A 287 -39.96 -15.70 -13.61
N GLY A 288 -40.17 -15.02 -12.48
CA GLY A 288 -41.50 -14.76 -11.90
C GLY A 288 -41.79 -15.40 -10.54
N GLN A 289 -40.88 -16.22 -10.00
CA GLN A 289 -41.02 -16.73 -8.63
C GLN A 289 -40.57 -15.65 -7.60
N PRO A 290 -41.26 -15.47 -6.47
CA PRO A 290 -40.74 -14.66 -5.36
C PRO A 290 -39.46 -15.27 -4.81
N TYR A 291 -38.50 -14.44 -4.40
CA TYR A 291 -37.26 -14.91 -3.77
C TYR A 291 -37.60 -15.75 -2.53
N PRO A 292 -37.02 -16.96 -2.33
CA PRO A 292 -37.24 -17.70 -1.11
C PRO A 292 -36.70 -16.83 0.04
N PRO A 293 -37.48 -16.62 1.10
CA PRO A 293 -37.06 -15.81 2.23
C PRO A 293 -36.06 -16.58 3.10
N GLN A 294 -34.82 -16.76 2.64
CA GLN A 294 -33.65 -17.28 3.36
C GLN A 294 -32.44 -17.10 2.42
N ALA A 295 -31.28 -16.52 2.75
CA ALA A 295 -30.66 -16.24 4.03
C ALA A 295 -29.72 -15.04 3.87
N TYR A 296 -30.17 -13.85 4.26
CA TYR A 296 -29.23 -12.89 4.85
C TYR A 296 -29.12 -13.28 6.31
N PRO A 297 -27.92 -13.28 6.94
CA PRO A 297 -27.87 -13.24 8.39
C PRO A 297 -28.69 -12.01 8.77
N GLN A 298 -29.85 -12.21 9.40
CA GLN A 298 -30.50 -11.11 10.09
C GLN A 298 -29.46 -10.65 11.10
N GLN A 299 -28.84 -9.50 10.86
CA GLN A 299 -28.25 -8.75 11.94
C GLN A 299 -29.39 -8.57 12.93
N GLN A 300 -29.27 -9.21 14.10
CA GLN A 300 -30.14 -8.93 15.23
C GLN A 300 -29.89 -7.47 15.61
N HIS A 301 -30.55 -6.55 14.91
CA HIS A 301 -30.77 -5.22 15.41
C HIS A 301 -31.66 -5.40 16.64
N PRO A 302 -31.29 -4.88 17.82
CA PRO A 302 -32.22 -4.81 18.93
C PRO A 302 -33.51 -4.16 18.42
N GLN A 303 -34.62 -4.91 18.46
CA GLN A 303 -35.92 -4.44 17.95
C GLN A 303 -36.50 -3.28 18.77
N GLN A 304 -35.81 -2.86 19.84
CA GLN A 304 -36.10 -1.67 20.61
C GLN A 304 -34.77 -0.99 20.94
N LEU A 305 -34.51 0.17 20.33
CA LEU A 305 -33.63 1.14 20.95
C LEU A 305 -34.29 1.53 22.29
N PRO A 306 -33.58 1.49 23.42
CA PRO A 306 -34.09 2.10 24.65
C PRO A 306 -34.48 3.54 24.33
N PRO A 307 -35.62 4.05 24.83
CA PRO A 307 -35.93 5.47 24.67
C PRO A 307 -34.72 6.27 25.17
N PRO A 308 -34.30 7.30 24.44
CA PRO A 308 -33.18 8.12 24.88
C PRO A 308 -33.52 8.70 26.24
N ALA A 309 -32.76 8.28 27.25
CA ALA A 309 -32.75 8.92 28.56
C ALA A 309 -32.01 10.25 28.41
N TYR A 310 -32.68 11.24 27.81
CA TYR A 310 -32.26 12.62 27.95
C TYR A 310 -32.49 13.00 29.41
N PRO A 311 -31.48 13.41 30.17
CA PRO A 311 -31.74 14.21 31.36
C PRO A 311 -32.54 15.43 30.88
N GLN A 312 -33.69 15.71 31.48
CA GLN A 312 -34.35 16.99 31.27
C GLN A 312 -33.42 18.08 31.82
N GLN A 313 -32.55 18.63 30.97
CA GLN A 313 -31.92 19.90 31.24
C GLN A 313 -33.03 20.94 31.18
N GLN A 314 -33.38 21.50 32.35
CA GLN A 314 -34.12 22.75 32.42
C GLN A 314 -33.25 23.83 31.79
N TYR A 315 -33.49 24.13 30.53
CA TYR A 315 -32.94 25.33 29.90
C TYR A 315 -33.64 26.55 30.51
N PRO A 316 -32.91 27.54 31.07
CA PRO A 316 -33.50 28.83 31.41
C PRO A 316 -34.12 29.43 30.15
N GLN A 317 -35.39 29.83 30.20
CA GLN A 317 -36.01 30.55 29.09
C GLN A 317 -35.30 31.89 28.90
N GLN A 318 -34.45 31.98 27.86
CA GLN A 318 -33.96 33.27 27.38
C GLN A 318 -35.12 34.00 26.69
N GLN A 319 -35.56 35.09 27.28
CA GLN A 319 -36.45 36.05 26.62
C GLN A 319 -35.67 36.78 25.53
N TYR A 320 -35.95 36.46 24.27
CA TYR A 320 -35.43 37.24 23.13
C TYR A 320 -36.31 38.47 22.93
N PRO A 321 -35.73 39.68 22.78
CA PRO A 321 -36.48 40.86 22.37
C PRO A 321 -37.07 40.66 20.97
N GLN A 322 -38.38 40.87 20.83
CA GLN A 322 -39.10 40.86 19.56
C GLN A 322 -38.71 42.11 18.74
N GLN A 323 -37.85 41.96 17.73
CA GLN A 323 -37.70 42.99 16.69
C GLN A 323 -38.60 42.65 15.49
N PRO A 324 -39.39 43.61 14.96
CA PRO A 324 -40.20 43.37 13.77
C PRO A 324 -39.34 43.28 12.50
N TYR A 325 -39.51 42.22 11.73
CA TYR A 325 -38.97 42.10 10.37
C TYR A 325 -39.79 42.94 9.37
N PRO A 326 -39.17 43.69 8.44
CA PRO A 326 -39.88 44.27 7.31
C PRO A 326 -40.33 43.21 6.30
N GLN A 327 -41.58 43.31 5.82
CA GLN A 327 -42.21 42.42 4.82
C GLN A 327 -41.64 42.60 3.38
N PRO A 328 -41.85 41.64 2.47
CA PRO A 328 -40.96 41.36 1.33
C PRO A 328 -41.41 41.96 -0.01
N TYR A 329 -40.44 42.27 -0.87
CA TYR A 329 -40.67 42.44 -2.31
C TYR A 329 -40.78 41.07 -2.99
N LEU A 330 -42.02 40.66 -3.23
CA LEU A 330 -42.38 39.77 -4.33
C LEU A 330 -42.14 40.50 -5.66
N GLN A 331 -41.61 39.74 -6.64
CA GLN A 331 -41.54 39.98 -8.09
C GLN A 331 -40.10 40.12 -8.63
N GLN A 332 -39.52 39.01 -9.09
CA GLN A 332 -38.88 38.96 -10.42
C GLN A 332 -39.07 37.56 -11.05
N PRO A 333 -39.31 37.43 -12.37
CA PRO A 333 -39.63 36.15 -13.01
C PRO A 333 -38.39 35.34 -13.42
N HIS A 334 -38.51 34.02 -13.40
CA HIS A 334 -37.51 33.08 -13.93
C HIS A 334 -37.33 33.20 -15.46
N PRO A 335 -36.10 33.18 -16.01
CA PRO A 335 -35.89 32.90 -17.42
C PRO A 335 -35.86 31.38 -17.71
N PRO A 336 -36.28 30.94 -18.92
CA PRO A 336 -36.62 29.55 -19.21
C PRO A 336 -35.42 28.65 -19.55
N ALA A 337 -35.66 27.34 -19.40
CA ALA A 337 -34.74 26.26 -19.70
C ALA A 337 -34.58 26.02 -21.21
N GLY A 338 -33.33 25.84 -21.65
CA GLY A 338 -32.97 25.18 -22.90
C GLY A 338 -32.06 26.00 -23.80
N GLN A 339 -30.78 25.59 -23.88
CA GLN A 339 -30.02 25.43 -25.13
C GLN A 339 -28.59 24.97 -24.80
N GLY A 340 -28.11 24.00 -25.59
CA GLY A 340 -26.85 23.31 -25.38
C GLY A 340 -25.61 24.12 -25.73
N TRP A 341 -24.49 23.63 -25.23
CA TRP A 341 -23.14 23.97 -25.67
C TRP A 341 -22.43 22.61 -25.81
N GLY A 342 -22.00 22.13 -26.97
CA GLY A 342 -21.47 22.88 -28.10
C GLY A 342 -19.95 22.81 -28.01
N ASP A 343 -19.39 21.74 -28.57
CA ASP A 343 -17.97 21.53 -28.83
C ASP A 343 -17.44 22.60 -29.79
N PRO A 344 -16.22 23.13 -29.58
CA PRO A 344 -15.44 23.61 -30.70
C PRO A 344 -14.03 23.00 -30.70
N GLY A 345 -13.80 22.10 -31.66
CA GLY A 345 -12.47 21.77 -32.13
C GLY A 345 -11.86 22.86 -33.02
N ALA A 346 -10.53 22.76 -33.17
CA ALA A 346 -9.68 23.29 -34.24
C ALA A 346 -9.37 24.81 -34.29
N GLY A 347 -8.07 25.11 -34.25
CA GLY A 347 -7.47 26.41 -34.56
C GLY A 347 -6.00 26.43 -34.09
N GLN A 348 -5.11 25.80 -34.84
CA GLN A 348 -4.13 26.42 -35.74
C GLN A 348 -2.86 26.95 -35.07
N ALA A 349 -1.76 26.52 -35.70
CA ALA A 349 -0.38 26.93 -35.50
C ALA A 349 -0.18 28.43 -35.75
N GLY A 350 0.83 29.00 -35.09
CA GLY A 350 1.31 30.35 -35.35
C GLY A 350 2.59 30.63 -34.58
N GLU A 351 3.71 30.56 -35.29
CA GLU A 351 5.00 31.14 -34.91
C GLU A 351 4.87 32.57 -34.40
N HIS A 352 5.70 32.96 -33.43
CA HIS A 352 6.31 34.29 -33.41
C HIS A 352 7.50 34.36 -32.42
N ARG A 353 8.72 34.44 -32.99
CA ARG A 353 9.74 35.42 -32.55
C ARG A 353 9.35 36.78 -33.16
N PRO A 354 9.68 37.93 -32.54
CA PRO A 354 10.97 38.57 -32.80
C PRO A 354 11.54 39.40 -31.63
N GLY A 355 12.81 39.81 -31.74
CA GLY A 355 13.46 40.81 -30.88
C GLY A 355 14.82 40.37 -30.36
#